data_AF-A0AAW2PSQ2-F1
#
_entry.id   AF-A0AAW2PSQ2-F1
#
_cell.length_a   1.000
_cell.length_b   1.000
_cell.length_c   1.000
_cell.angle_alpha   90.00
_cell.angle_beta   90.00
_cell.angle_gamma   90.00
#
_symmetry.space_group_name_H-M   'P 1'
#
loop_
_entity.id
_entity.type
_entity.pdbx_description
1 polymer ?
#
loop_
_entity_poly.entity_id
_entity_poly.type
_entity_poly.pdbx_seq_one_letter_code
_entity_poly.pdbx_strand_id
1 'polypeptide(L)'
;MAMSGTKFEVVKFDGIGNFGLWQTRVKDLLAQQGILKALRPQKPASMDDEDWEEPQQHATGTIRMYLADKIMYHVMNLKSPGEIWKKLEIQFMSKSITNKLYLKQRPYGLKIQEGFDLAQHVNIFN
;
A
#
# COMPACT_ATOMS: atom_id res chain seq x y z
N MET A 1 -16.91 29.21 4.86
CA MET A 1 -16.39 28.14 5.75
C MET A 1 -15.71 27.12 4.86
N ALA A 2 -14.38 27.07 4.85
CA ALA A 2 -13.67 25.99 4.15
C ALA A 2 -13.65 24.79 5.11
N MET A 3 -14.34 23.72 4.73
CA MET A 3 -14.15 22.43 5.38
C MET A 3 -12.72 22.00 5.05
N SER A 4 -11.81 22.18 6.00
CA SER A 4 -10.47 21.61 5.96
C SER A 4 -10.61 20.09 6.00
N GLY A 5 -10.92 19.50 4.86
CA GLY A 5 -10.93 18.05 4.71
C GLY A 5 -9.53 17.56 5.05
N THR A 6 -9.41 16.75 6.10
CA THR A 6 -8.17 16.10 6.49
C THR A 6 -7.62 15.43 5.24
N LYS A 7 -6.54 15.98 4.66
CA LYS A 7 -5.88 15.42 3.50
C LYS A 7 -5.28 14.09 3.97
N PHE A 8 -5.96 12.99 3.72
CA PHE A 8 -5.43 11.66 4.01
C PHE A 8 -4.28 11.41 3.03
N GLU A 9 -3.07 11.79 3.45
CA GLU A 9 -1.88 11.55 2.66
C GLU A 9 -1.56 10.06 2.68
N VAL A 10 -1.49 9.46 1.49
CA VAL A 10 -1.05 8.06 1.37
C VAL A 10 0.43 8.01 1.75
N VAL A 11 0.76 7.22 2.76
CA VAL A 11 2.16 7.02 3.17
C VAL A 11 2.92 6.31 2.06
N LYS A 12 4.14 6.75 1.75
CA LYS A 12 5.00 6.10 0.76
C LYS A 12 5.29 4.64 1.15
N PHE A 13 5.24 3.74 0.18
CA PHE A 13 5.57 2.33 0.42
C PHE A 13 7.06 2.09 0.39
N ASP A 14 7.55 1.45 1.45
CA ASP A 14 8.96 1.21 1.69
C ASP A 14 9.33 -0.29 1.62
N GLY A 15 8.37 -1.18 1.32
CA GLY A 15 8.62 -2.62 1.22
C GLY A 15 8.48 -3.42 2.51
N ILE A 16 8.30 -2.79 3.68
CA ILE A 16 8.23 -3.50 4.98
C ILE A 16 6.78 -3.51 5.52
N GLY A 17 5.97 -2.52 5.17
CA GLY A 17 4.58 -2.37 5.63
C GLY A 17 3.55 -3.31 4.98
N ASN A 18 2.28 -3.10 5.32
CA ASN A 18 1.15 -3.79 4.72
C ASN A 18 0.94 -3.32 3.27
N PHE A 19 1.49 -4.07 2.31
CA PHE A 19 1.36 -3.77 0.90
C PHE A 19 -0.11 -3.71 0.45
N GLY A 20 -0.98 -4.61 0.93
CA GLY A 20 -2.41 -4.62 0.56
C GLY A 20 -3.13 -3.34 0.98
N LEU A 21 -2.80 -2.78 2.15
CA LEU A 21 -3.37 -1.51 2.61
C LEU A 21 -2.88 -0.33 1.75
N TRP A 22 -1.57 -0.26 1.50
CA TRP A 22 -1.00 0.76 0.61
C TRP A 22 -1.63 0.68 -0.78
N GLN A 23 -1.73 -0.54 -1.32
CA GLN A 23 -2.30 -0.83 -2.62
C GLN A 23 -3.74 -0.33 -2.74
N THR A 24 -4.56 -0.58 -1.71
CA THR A 24 -5.95 -0.12 -1.65
C THR A 24 -6.01 1.40 -1.70
N ARG A 25 -5.21 2.09 -0.87
CA ARG A 25 -5.18 3.57 -0.84
C ARG A 25 -4.75 4.20 -2.15
N VAL A 26 -3.76 3.63 -2.83
CA VAL A 26 -3.33 4.15 -4.13
C VAL A 26 -4.39 3.88 -5.21
N LYS A 27 -5.09 2.74 -5.18
CA LYS A 27 -6.24 2.50 -6.09
C LYS A 27 -7.36 3.52 -5.87
N ASP A 28 -7.69 3.82 -4.61
CA ASP A 28 -8.71 4.81 -4.27
C ASP A 28 -8.31 6.21 -4.78
N LEU A 29 -7.02 6.57 -4.67
CA LEU A 29 -6.51 7.83 -5.20
C LEU A 29 -6.61 7.90 -6.73
N LEU A 30 -6.23 6.84 -7.44
CA LEU A 30 -6.36 6.76 -8.90
C LEU A 30 -7.84 6.82 -9.33
N ALA A 31 -8.75 6.25 -8.54
CA ALA A 31 -10.20 6.34 -8.77
C ALA A 31 -10.71 7.77 -8.57
N GLN A 32 -10.28 8.44 -7.49
CA GLN A 32 -10.61 9.85 -7.23
C GLN A 32 -10.12 10.77 -8.35
N GLN A 33 -8.97 10.45 -8.97
CA GLN A 33 -8.43 11.15 -10.13
C GLN A 33 -9.10 10.75 -11.46
N GLY A 34 -9.98 9.75 -11.48
CA GLY A 34 -10.65 9.26 -12.70
C GLY A 34 -9.76 8.41 -13.63
N ILE A 35 -8.56 8.04 -13.21
CA ILE A 35 -7.55 7.36 -14.04
C ILE A 35 -7.31 5.89 -13.66
N LEU A 36 -8.11 5.31 -12.74
CA LEU A 36 -7.97 3.91 -12.33
C LEU A 36 -7.94 2.92 -13.51
N LYS A 37 -8.69 3.22 -14.58
CA LYS A 37 -8.71 2.42 -15.81
C LYS A 37 -7.33 2.24 -16.45
N ALA A 38 -6.39 3.16 -16.22
CA ALA A 38 -5.03 3.08 -16.75
C ALA A 38 -4.24 1.88 -16.20
N LEU A 39 -4.66 1.27 -15.08
CA LEU A 39 -4.05 0.02 -14.60
C LEU A 39 -4.37 -1.20 -15.47
N ARG A 40 -5.33 -1.10 -16.41
CA ARG A 40 -5.69 -2.20 -17.29
C ARG A 40 -4.53 -2.50 -18.26
N PRO A 41 -4.33 -3.79 -18.60
CA PRO A 41 -3.26 -4.20 -19.52
C PRO A 41 -3.51 -3.75 -20.97
N GLN A 42 -4.75 -3.43 -21.33
CA GLN A 42 -5.14 -3.06 -22.68
C GLN A 42 -6.01 -1.80 -22.66
N LYS A 43 -5.80 -0.96 -23.68
CA LYS A 43 -6.63 0.20 -23.98
C LYS A 43 -8.07 -0.26 -24.29
N PRO A 44 -9.11 0.42 -23.76
CA PRO A 44 -10.48 0.18 -24.19
C PRO A 44 -10.65 0.47 -25.69
N ALA A 45 -11.39 -0.36 -26.42
CA ALA A 45 -11.63 -0.18 -27.86
C ALA A 45 -12.33 1.14 -28.22
N SER A 46 -13.04 1.74 -27.26
CA SER A 46 -13.77 3.00 -27.40
C SER A 46 -12.91 4.26 -27.15
N MET A 47 -11.59 4.13 -27.05
CA MET A 47 -10.68 5.20 -26.66
C MET A 47 -9.52 5.28 -27.64
N ASP A 48 -9.14 6.49 -28.04
CA ASP A 48 -8.01 6.70 -28.96
C ASP A 48 -6.66 6.63 -28.22
N ASP A 49 -5.57 6.48 -28.97
CA ASP A 49 -4.24 6.26 -28.37
C ASP A 49 -3.74 7.50 -27.59
N GLU A 50 -4.01 8.69 -28.12
CA GLU A 50 -3.64 9.97 -27.49
C GLU A 50 -4.39 10.17 -26.17
N ASP A 51 -5.70 9.95 -26.18
CA ASP A 51 -6.56 9.98 -24.98
C ASP A 51 -6.23 8.89 -23.95
N TRP A 52 -5.52 7.83 -24.38
CA TRP A 52 -5.07 6.75 -23.51
C TRP A 52 -3.72 7.02 -22.88
N GLU A 53 -2.82 7.73 -23.56
CA GLU A 53 -1.47 7.99 -23.09
C GLU A 53 -1.45 8.88 -21.84
N GLU A 54 -2.25 9.95 -21.81
CA GLU A 54 -2.27 10.89 -20.68
C GLU A 54 -2.67 10.20 -19.35
N PRO A 55 -3.77 9.41 -19.28
CA PRO A 55 -4.08 8.62 -18.08
C PRO A 55 -2.98 7.62 -17.69
N GLN A 56 -2.26 7.04 -18.67
CA GLN A 56 -1.15 6.12 -18.40
C GLN A 56 0.01 6.85 -17.71
N GLN A 57 0.42 8.01 -18.25
CA GLN A 57 1.49 8.81 -17.69
C GLN A 57 1.13 9.32 -16.28
N HIS A 58 -0.11 9.80 -16.10
CA HIS A 58 -0.59 10.29 -14.81
C HIS A 58 -0.68 9.18 -13.76
N ALA A 59 -1.14 7.99 -14.14
CA ALA A 59 -1.16 6.84 -13.23
C ALA A 59 0.27 6.40 -12.86
N THR A 60 1.18 6.35 -13.83
CA THR A 60 2.60 6.04 -13.59
C THR A 60 3.23 7.03 -12.61
N GLY A 61 3.01 8.34 -12.81
CA GLY A 61 3.51 9.38 -11.93
C GLY A 61 2.95 9.25 -10.51
N THR A 62 1.63 9.07 -10.39
CA THR A 62 0.96 8.91 -9.10
C THR A 62 1.48 7.70 -8.34
N ILE A 63 1.59 6.52 -8.98
CA ILE A 63 2.12 5.30 -8.33
C ILE A 63 3.53 5.57 -7.79
N ARG A 64 4.42 6.13 -8.61
CA ARG A 64 5.81 6.41 -8.25
C ARG A 64 5.94 7.43 -7.11
N MET A 65 5.06 8.43 -7.06
CA MET A 65 5.04 9.43 -5.99
C MET A 65 4.81 8.81 -4.61
N TYR A 66 4.11 7.67 -4.55
CA TYR A 66 3.84 6.92 -3.33
C TYR A 66 4.78 5.74 -3.09
N LEU A 67 5.94 5.72 -3.74
CA LEU A 67 7.03 4.78 -3.45
C LEU A 67 8.19 5.49 -2.75
N ALA A 68 8.84 4.81 -1.83
CA ALA A 68 10.14 5.22 -1.30
C ALA A 68 11.25 4.91 -2.33
N ASP A 69 12.36 5.65 -2.27
CA ASP A 69 13.45 5.58 -3.26
C ASP A 69 13.98 4.15 -3.48
N LYS A 70 14.15 3.38 -2.39
CA LYS A 70 14.57 1.97 -2.47
C LYS A 70 13.64 1.11 -3.34
N ILE A 71 12.34 1.38 -3.32
CA ILE A 71 11.35 0.67 -4.14
C ILE A 71 11.32 1.24 -5.56
N MET A 72 11.48 2.56 -5.69
CA MET A 72 11.52 3.25 -6.96
C MET A 72 12.63 2.71 -7.88
N TYR A 73 13.82 2.42 -7.36
CA TYR A 73 14.91 1.83 -8.16
C TYR A 73 14.54 0.50 -8.85
N HIS A 74 13.59 -0.26 -8.30
CA HIS A 74 13.15 -1.51 -8.90
C HIS A 74 12.17 -1.32 -10.08
N VAL A 75 11.53 -0.15 -10.18
CA VAL A 75 10.42 0.11 -11.14
C VAL A 75 10.67 1.32 -12.04
N MET A 76 11.72 2.12 -11.81
CA MET A 76 11.97 3.38 -12.53
C MET A 76 12.09 3.23 -14.05
N ASN A 77 12.54 2.07 -14.55
CA ASN A 77 12.68 1.80 -15.98
C ASN A 77 11.37 1.36 -16.66
N LEU A 78 10.33 1.03 -15.89
CA LEU A 78 9.04 0.58 -16.41
C LEU A 78 8.17 1.79 -16.74
N LYS A 79 7.62 1.84 -17.95
CA LYS A 79 6.83 3.00 -18.41
C LYS A 79 5.33 2.81 -18.24
N SER A 80 4.85 1.56 -18.27
CA SER A 80 3.44 1.27 -18.08
C SER A 80 3.06 1.22 -16.58
N PRO A 81 1.99 1.89 -16.16
CA PRO A 81 1.46 1.78 -14.80
C PRO A 81 1.05 0.33 -14.48
N GLY A 82 0.51 -0.42 -15.46
CA GLY A 82 0.15 -1.82 -15.28
C GLY A 82 1.36 -2.73 -15.02
N GLU A 83 2.48 -2.49 -15.72
CA GLU A 83 3.73 -3.23 -15.49
C GLU A 83 4.32 -2.94 -14.10
N ILE A 84 4.36 -1.66 -13.71
CA ILE A 84 4.79 -1.25 -12.37
C ILE A 84 3.92 -1.95 -11.32
N TRP A 85 2.59 -1.88 -11.50
CA TRP A 85 1.63 -2.45 -10.57
C TRP A 85 1.82 -3.96 -10.38
N LYS A 86 1.90 -4.69 -11.50
CA LYS A 86 2.13 -6.15 -11.50
C LYS A 86 3.45 -6.53 -10.85
N LYS A 87 4.53 -5.77 -11.11
CA LYS A 87 5.83 -6.03 -10.50
C LYS A 87 5.79 -5.87 -8.98
N LEU A 88 5.12 -4.81 -8.50
CA LEU A 88 4.93 -4.59 -7.06
C LEU A 88 4.09 -5.70 -6.42
N GLU A 89 3.01 -6.13 -7.08
CA GLU A 89 2.19 -7.27 -6.61
C GLU A 89 3.03 -8.54 -6.49
N ILE A 90 3.78 -8.93 -7.52
CA ILE A 90 4.61 -10.14 -7.50
C ILE A 90 5.62 -10.10 -6.34
N GLN A 91 6.25 -8.95 -6.11
CA GLN A 91 7.29 -8.83 -5.08
C GLN A 91 6.76 -8.73 -3.65
N PHE A 92 5.59 -8.13 -3.44
CA PHE A 92 5.13 -7.74 -2.12
C PHE A 92 3.79 -8.36 -1.69
N MET A 93 2.95 -8.88 -2.59
CA MET A 93 1.74 -9.63 -2.20
C MET A 93 2.09 -10.95 -1.52
N SER A 94 3.03 -11.71 -2.07
CA SER A 94 3.52 -12.97 -1.48
C SER A 94 4.07 -12.73 -0.07
N LYS A 95 4.91 -11.70 0.08
CA LYS A 95 5.46 -11.27 1.38
C LYS A 95 4.38 -10.74 2.32
N SER A 96 3.35 -10.04 1.84
CA SER A 96 2.26 -9.54 2.69
C SER A 96 1.36 -10.67 3.20
N ILE A 97 1.10 -11.71 2.39
CA ILE A 97 0.37 -12.91 2.83
C ILE A 97 1.21 -13.67 3.85
N THR A 98 2.50 -13.88 3.57
CA THR A 98 3.43 -14.52 4.51
C THR A 98 3.59 -13.70 5.80
N ASN A 99 3.66 -12.37 5.73
CA ASN A 99 3.74 -11.49 6.90
C ASN A 99 2.44 -11.54 7.70
N LYS A 100 1.26 -11.50 7.05
CA LYS A 100 -0.04 -11.65 7.72
C LYS A 100 -0.19 -13.02 8.38
N LEU A 101 0.29 -14.07 7.72
CA LEU A 101 0.34 -15.43 8.26
C LEU A 101 1.32 -15.51 9.44
N TYR A 102 2.53 -14.98 9.30
CA TYR A 102 3.56 -14.95 10.34
C TYR A 102 3.11 -14.14 11.57
N LEU A 103 2.44 -13.00 11.37
CA LEU A 103 1.84 -12.21 12.45
C LEU A 103 0.72 -12.97 13.18
N LYS A 104 -0.09 -13.75 12.45
CA LYS A 104 -1.10 -14.64 13.05
C LYS A 104 -0.50 -15.91 13.67
N GLN A 105 0.66 -16.35 13.20
CA GLN A 105 1.39 -17.52 13.67
C GLN A 105 2.34 -17.21 14.81
N ARG A 106 2.54 -15.95 15.22
CA ARG A 106 3.19 -15.63 16.49
C ARG A 106 2.31 -16.16 17.63
N PRO A 107 2.66 -17.28 18.28
CA PRO A 107 2.03 -17.63 19.54
C PRO A 107 2.68 -16.72 20.57
N TYR A 108 1.96 -15.72 21.07
CA TYR A 108 2.28 -15.00 22.31
C TYR A 108 3.77 -15.01 22.70
N GLY A 109 4.58 -14.26 21.95
CA GLY A 109 5.97 -13.97 22.30
C GLY A 109 6.10 -13.03 23.50
N LEU A 110 4.98 -12.58 24.10
CA LEU A 110 4.92 -12.33 25.53
C LEU A 110 4.81 -13.68 26.24
N LYS A 111 5.93 -14.42 26.23
CA LYS A 111 6.33 -15.08 27.47
C LYS A 111 6.51 -13.94 28.47
N ILE A 112 5.45 -13.65 29.23
CA ILE A 112 5.65 -13.20 30.60
C ILE A 112 6.54 -14.31 31.17
N GLN A 113 7.83 -14.01 31.28
CA GLN A 113 8.76 -14.81 32.06
C GLN A 113 8.11 -14.96 33.44
N GLU A 114 7.70 -16.20 33.69
CA GLU A 114 7.75 -16.90 34.97
C GLU A 114 7.51 -16.03 36.22
N GLY A 115 6.36 -16.25 36.83
CA GLY A 115 6.33 -16.39 38.29
C GLY A 115 6.62 -15.16 39.14
N PHE A 116 6.45 -13.94 38.63
CA PHE A 116 6.38 -12.75 39.48
C PHE A 116 5.04 -12.03 39.32
N ASP A 117 4.12 -12.51 40.15
CA ASP A 117 3.31 -11.69 41.04
C ASP A 117 2.29 -10.73 40.42
N LEU A 118 1.25 -11.32 39.82
CA LEU A 118 -0.03 -10.63 39.61
C LEU A 118 -0.88 -10.57 40.90
N ALA A 119 -0.39 -11.10 42.04
CA ALA A 119 -1.11 -11.18 43.31
C ALA A 119 -0.71 -10.07 44.30
N GLN A 120 0.37 -9.30 44.06
CA GLN A 120 0.83 -8.22 44.96
C GLN A 120 0.69 -6.80 44.42
N HIS A 121 -0.05 -6.55 43.35
CA HIS A 121 -0.54 -5.18 43.09
C HIS A 121 -1.93 -4.97 43.73
N VAL A 122 -1.90 -5.03 45.06
CA VAL A 122 -2.53 -4.12 46.03
C VAL A 122 -3.69 -3.27 45.50
N ASN A 123 -4.91 -3.68 45.89
CA ASN A 123 -5.77 -2.93 46.82
C ASN A 123 -5.48 -1.43 46.99
N ILE A 124 -5.85 -0.59 46.02
CA ILE A 124 -6.20 0.83 46.26
C ILE A 124 -7.36 1.22 45.34
N PHE A 125 -8.56 0.79 45.71
CA PHE A 125 -9.77 1.58 45.50
C PHE A 125 -10.62 1.43 46.76
N ASN A 126 -10.45 2.40 47.67
CA ASN A 126 -11.54 2.85 48.53
C ASN A 126 -12.71 3.30 47.66
#